data_AF-C6PRM4-F1
#
_entry.id   AF-C6PRM4-F1
#
_cell.length_a   1.000
_cell.length_b   1.000
_cell.length_c   1.000
_cell.angle_alpha   90.00
_cell.angle_beta   90.00
_cell.angle_gamma   90.00
#
_symmetry.space_group_name_H-M   'P 1'
#
loop_
_entity.id
_entity.type
_entity.pdbx_description
1 polymer ?
#
loop_
_entity_poly.entity_id
_entity_poly.type
_entity_poly.pdbx_seq_one_letter_code
_entity_poly.pdbx_strand_id
1 'polypeptide(L)'
;MGMFLAMSGVIGKSTKEVIQALQDYTKFKKGTMEEAAVVNETFDLCVVGGNDKNTTVVYPDDFFEWDEASEYLSKVLNTSVFSFHIHDSDLWMYIFYNCGNVEDKFNPIPNYWEELSQTEIEEWRGKPEIICNFIQGVLLKDIENYYKVWDEDDFNEEKAYEEDEFGFGEDWQVVDFMDKLNIIYPFDKENGFPIGKTYKFTIQD
;
A
#
# COMPACT_ATOMS: atom_id res chain seq x y z
N MET A 1 -8.13 -15.27 -12.86
CA MET A 1 -6.84 -14.69 -12.45
C MET A 1 -7.24 -13.54 -11.56
N GLY A 2 -7.00 -13.66 -10.26
CA GLY A 2 -7.28 -12.57 -9.34
C GLY A 2 -6.28 -11.44 -9.53
N MET A 3 -6.59 -10.26 -8.99
CA MET A 3 -5.72 -9.10 -9.06
C MET A 3 -4.62 -9.21 -8.00
N PHE A 4 -3.38 -8.91 -8.39
CA PHE A 4 -2.27 -8.71 -7.47
C PHE A 4 -1.80 -7.29 -7.65
N LEU A 5 -1.82 -6.50 -6.57
CA LEU A 5 -1.38 -5.11 -6.62
C LEU A 5 -0.62 -4.78 -5.34
N ALA A 6 0.67 -4.49 -5.49
CA ALA A 6 1.52 -4.08 -4.38
C ALA A 6 1.88 -2.60 -4.48
N MET A 7 1.84 -1.90 -3.35
CA MET A 7 2.12 -0.47 -3.30
C MET A 7 2.89 -0.06 -2.05
N SER A 8 3.70 0.99 -2.15
CA SER A 8 4.22 1.72 -0.98
C SER A 8 3.55 3.08 -0.84
N GLY A 9 2.99 3.36 0.34
CA GLY A 9 2.53 4.70 0.73
C GLY A 9 3.55 5.40 1.62
N VAL A 10 4.37 6.30 1.06
CA VAL A 10 5.47 7.00 1.75
C VAL A 10 4.99 8.34 2.31
N ILE A 11 5.06 8.49 3.63
CA ILE A 11 4.58 9.68 4.34
C ILE A 11 5.64 10.78 4.36
N GLY A 12 5.23 12.02 4.11
CA GLY A 12 6.08 13.20 4.29
C GLY A 12 7.25 13.34 3.31
N LYS A 13 7.24 12.63 2.17
CA LYS A 13 8.32 12.64 1.18
C LYS A 13 7.79 12.93 -0.22
N SER A 14 8.59 13.70 -0.96
CA SER A 14 8.31 14.04 -2.34
C SER A 14 8.62 12.88 -3.29
N THR A 15 7.98 12.87 -4.45
CA THR A 15 8.22 11.87 -5.51
C THR A 15 9.69 11.82 -5.90
N LYS A 16 10.38 12.97 -5.93
CA LYS A 16 11.82 13.06 -6.23
C LYS A 16 12.68 12.31 -5.22
N GLU A 17 12.41 12.45 -3.93
CA GLU A 17 13.16 11.75 -2.88
C GLU A 17 12.94 10.24 -2.95
N VAL A 18 11.68 9.82 -3.18
CA VAL A 18 11.32 8.40 -3.29
C VAL A 18 11.92 7.77 -4.54
N ILE A 19 11.86 8.44 -5.70
CA ILE A 19 12.50 7.96 -6.93
C ILE A 19 14.00 7.78 -6.72
N GLN A 20 14.67 8.74 -6.07
CA GLN A 20 16.10 8.63 -5.79
C GLN A 20 16.40 7.42 -4.89
N ALA A 21 15.61 7.21 -3.84
CA ALA A 21 15.76 6.07 -2.95
C ALA A 21 15.52 4.73 -3.67
N LEU A 22 14.49 4.62 -4.52
CA LEU A 22 14.22 3.44 -5.34
C LEU A 22 15.33 3.16 -6.36
N GLN A 23 15.91 4.19 -6.97
CA GLN A 23 17.08 4.04 -7.85
C GLN A 23 18.30 3.51 -7.10
N ASP A 24 18.47 3.89 -5.84
CA ASP A 24 19.57 3.39 -5.01
C ASP A 24 19.27 1.97 -4.49
N TYR A 25 18.00 1.65 -4.20
CA TYR A 25 17.53 0.29 -3.90
C TYR A 25 17.80 -0.67 -5.06
N THR A 26 17.37 -0.31 -6.27
CA THR A 26 17.57 -1.15 -7.47
C THR A 26 19.06 -1.37 -7.76
N LYS A 27 19.91 -0.33 -7.65
CA LYS A 27 21.37 -0.50 -7.73
C LYS A 27 21.92 -1.44 -6.66
N PHE A 28 21.45 -1.32 -5.42
CA PHE A 28 21.86 -2.22 -4.33
C PHE A 28 21.47 -3.67 -4.63
N LYS A 29 20.30 -3.88 -5.23
CA LYS A 29 19.78 -5.16 -5.74
C LYS A 29 20.29 -5.53 -7.15
N LYS A 30 21.31 -4.84 -7.68
CA LYS A 30 21.91 -5.06 -9.01
C LYS A 30 20.92 -5.02 -10.19
N GLY A 31 19.79 -4.35 -10.02
CA GLY A 31 18.81 -4.08 -11.06
C GLY A 31 18.85 -2.64 -11.56
N THR A 32 17.77 -2.23 -12.21
CA THR A 32 17.62 -0.90 -12.80
C THR A 32 16.22 -0.33 -12.60
N MET A 33 16.16 1.01 -12.57
CA MET A 33 14.92 1.78 -12.62
C MET A 33 15.06 2.84 -13.71
N GLU A 34 14.37 2.65 -14.84
CA GLU A 34 14.48 3.50 -16.03
C GLU A 34 13.12 4.10 -16.37
N GLU A 35 13.07 5.42 -16.62
CA GLU A 35 11.82 6.09 -16.98
C GLU A 35 11.27 5.50 -18.29
N ALA A 36 9.97 5.18 -18.27
CA ALA A 36 9.26 4.55 -19.37
C ALA A 36 8.13 5.46 -19.85
N ALA A 37 7.74 5.34 -21.12
CA ALA A 37 6.55 6.02 -21.60
C ALA A 37 5.29 5.39 -20.98
N VAL A 38 4.28 6.21 -20.73
CA VAL A 38 2.97 5.75 -20.29
C VAL A 38 2.32 4.90 -21.38
N VAL A 39 1.93 3.68 -21.03
CA VAL A 39 1.20 2.74 -21.89
C VAL A 39 -0.03 2.23 -21.16
N ASN A 40 -0.99 1.63 -21.86
CA ASN A 40 -2.22 1.09 -21.26
C ASN A 40 -2.00 -0.24 -20.49
N GLU A 41 -0.78 -0.79 -20.53
CA GLU A 41 -0.36 -2.02 -19.84
C GLU A 41 0.42 -1.67 -18.56
N THR A 42 -0.09 -0.73 -17.77
CA THR A 42 0.67 -0.10 -16.67
C THR A 42 0.98 -0.98 -15.48
N PHE A 43 0.31 -2.11 -15.33
CA PHE A 43 0.59 -3.08 -14.26
C PHE A 43 1.95 -3.76 -14.44
N ASP A 44 2.56 -3.70 -15.64
CA ASP A 44 3.95 -4.15 -15.88
C ASP A 44 4.99 -3.06 -15.55
N LEU A 45 4.56 -1.86 -15.13
CA LEU A 45 5.43 -0.73 -14.86
C LEU A 45 5.31 -0.29 -13.40
N CYS A 46 6.43 0.17 -12.85
CA CYS A 46 6.40 0.89 -11.60
C CYS A 46 5.85 2.30 -11.83
N VAL A 47 4.86 2.72 -11.05
CA VAL A 47 4.29 4.07 -11.11
C VAL A 47 4.59 4.80 -9.82
N VAL A 48 5.22 5.99 -9.93
CA VAL A 48 5.49 6.86 -8.79
C VAL A 48 4.70 8.16 -8.94
N GLY A 49 3.72 8.36 -8.08
CA GLY A 49 2.86 9.54 -8.04
C GLY A 49 2.60 10.00 -6.60
N GLY A 50 1.85 11.08 -6.41
CA GLY A 50 1.56 11.58 -5.06
C GLY A 50 1.14 13.03 -5.03
N ASN A 51 1.15 13.61 -3.84
CA ASN A 51 0.92 15.04 -3.60
C ASN A 51 2.16 15.70 -2.97
N ASP A 52 2.03 16.95 -2.54
CA ASP A 52 3.13 17.72 -1.93
C ASP A 52 3.65 17.12 -0.62
N LYS A 53 2.90 16.22 0.03
CA LYS A 53 3.23 15.63 1.33
C LYS A 53 3.59 14.15 1.24
N ASN A 54 2.87 13.39 0.42
CA ASN A 54 2.94 11.93 0.42
C ASN A 54 3.18 11.42 -1.00
N THR A 55 3.93 10.32 -1.11
CA THR A 55 4.23 9.66 -2.39
C THR A 55 3.74 8.22 -2.35
N THR A 56 3.15 7.78 -3.45
CA THR A 56 2.75 6.39 -3.68
C THR A 56 3.63 5.79 -4.75
N VAL A 57 4.08 4.57 -4.49
CA VAL A 57 4.76 3.71 -5.46
C VAL A 57 3.82 2.55 -5.72
N VAL A 58 3.46 2.30 -6.96
CA VAL A 58 2.82 1.06 -7.38
C VAL A 58 3.89 0.23 -8.06
N TYR A 59 4.04 -1.03 -7.65
CA TYR A 59 5.04 -1.94 -8.18
C TYR A 59 4.50 -2.73 -9.38
N PRO A 60 5.37 -3.24 -10.27
CA PRO A 60 4.96 -4.18 -11.30
C PRO A 60 4.36 -5.46 -10.72
N ASP A 61 3.45 -6.10 -11.45
CA ASP A 61 2.73 -7.32 -11.03
C ASP A 61 3.64 -8.48 -10.63
N ASP A 62 4.83 -8.59 -11.22
CA ASP A 62 5.79 -9.68 -11.00
C ASP A 62 6.90 -9.33 -9.98
N PHE A 63 6.78 -8.19 -9.30
CA PHE A 63 7.70 -7.80 -8.25
C PHE A 63 7.26 -8.41 -6.91
N PHE A 64 8.06 -9.27 -6.28
CA PHE A 64 7.69 -9.97 -5.03
C PHE A 64 8.34 -9.37 -3.77
N GLU A 65 9.26 -8.42 -3.95
CA GLU A 65 10.06 -7.81 -2.91
C GLU A 65 9.48 -6.46 -2.44
N TRP A 66 8.17 -6.24 -2.61
CA TRP A 66 7.50 -4.97 -2.25
C TRP A 66 7.61 -4.64 -0.77
N ASP A 67 7.52 -5.63 0.12
CA ASP A 67 7.69 -5.42 1.56
C ASP A 67 9.12 -5.00 1.90
N GLU A 68 10.12 -5.62 1.27
CA GLU A 68 11.52 -5.24 1.43
C GLU A 68 11.78 -3.83 0.89
N ALA A 69 11.21 -3.49 -0.28
CA ALA A 69 11.32 -2.15 -0.85
C ALA A 69 10.66 -1.10 0.06
N SER A 70 9.49 -1.38 0.64
CA SER A 70 8.80 -0.52 1.60
C SER A 70 9.62 -0.31 2.88
N GLU A 71 10.19 -1.38 3.45
CA GLU A 71 11.09 -1.31 4.61
C GLU A 71 12.33 -0.46 4.29
N TYR A 72 12.96 -0.71 3.14
CA TYR A 72 14.12 0.04 2.67
C TYR A 72 13.80 1.53 2.57
N LEU A 73 12.69 1.88 1.91
CA LEU A 73 12.22 3.26 1.78
C LEU A 73 12.03 3.92 3.15
N SER A 74 11.34 3.23 4.08
CA SER A 74 11.12 3.72 5.44
C SER A 74 12.44 4.03 6.14
N LYS A 75 13.41 3.12 6.03
CA LYS A 75 14.73 3.23 6.67
C LYS A 75 15.57 4.35 6.09
N VAL A 76 15.74 4.42 4.77
CA VAL A 76 16.67 5.39 4.16
C VAL A 76 16.09 6.82 4.15
N LEU A 77 14.77 6.95 4.05
CA LEU A 77 14.09 8.24 4.09
C LEU A 77 13.77 8.70 5.53
N ASN A 78 14.01 7.84 6.53
CA ASN A 78 13.71 8.06 7.94
C ASN A 78 12.27 8.55 8.13
N THR A 79 11.31 7.78 7.61
CA THR A 79 9.89 8.13 7.62
C THR A 79 9.00 6.90 7.73
N SER A 80 7.70 7.14 7.90
CA SER A 80 6.69 6.10 7.88
C SER A 80 6.33 5.68 6.45
N VAL A 81 6.18 4.38 6.23
CA VAL A 81 5.81 3.79 4.94
C VAL A 81 4.83 2.66 5.16
N PHE A 82 3.70 2.69 4.46
CA PHE A 82 2.85 1.51 4.31
C PHE A 82 3.36 0.65 3.16
N SER A 83 3.38 -0.65 3.35
CA SER A 83 3.43 -1.66 2.31
C SER A 83 2.02 -2.22 2.15
N PHE A 84 1.29 -1.78 1.13
CA PHE A 84 -0.07 -2.23 0.84
C PHE A 84 -0.04 -3.37 -0.17
N HIS A 85 -1.00 -4.29 -0.04
CA HIS A 85 -1.14 -5.42 -0.95
C HIS A 85 -2.60 -5.79 -1.14
N ILE A 86 -3.03 -5.91 -2.39
CA ILE A 86 -4.28 -6.59 -2.79
C ILE A 86 -3.93 -7.99 -3.26
N HIS A 87 -4.63 -9.00 -2.73
CA HIS A 87 -4.39 -10.40 -3.05
C HIS A 87 -5.61 -11.05 -3.69
N ASP A 88 -5.43 -11.55 -4.92
CA ASP A 88 -6.40 -12.31 -5.71
C ASP A 88 -7.80 -11.69 -5.87
N SER A 89 -7.93 -10.38 -5.59
CA SER A 89 -9.21 -9.68 -5.40
C SER A 89 -10.10 -10.19 -4.26
N ASP A 90 -9.51 -10.87 -3.28
CA ASP A 90 -10.21 -11.39 -2.11
C ASP A 90 -10.00 -10.50 -0.87
N LEU A 91 -8.82 -9.91 -0.72
CA LEU A 91 -8.48 -9.07 0.44
C LEU A 91 -7.47 -7.98 0.10
N TRP A 92 -7.43 -6.97 0.96
CA TRP A 92 -6.31 -6.05 1.07
C TRP A 92 -5.64 -6.17 2.42
N MET A 93 -4.36 -5.84 2.50
CA MET A 93 -3.60 -5.86 3.75
C MET A 93 -2.50 -4.82 3.74
N TYR A 94 -1.89 -4.57 4.90
CA TYR A 94 -0.66 -3.79 4.97
C TYR A 94 0.33 -4.25 6.04
N ILE A 95 1.59 -3.88 5.83
CA ILE A 95 2.61 -3.76 6.87
C ILE A 95 3.05 -2.29 6.96
N PHE A 96 3.02 -1.73 8.16
CA PHE A 96 3.37 -0.34 8.41
C PHE A 96 4.75 -0.25 9.07
N TYR A 97 5.66 0.44 8.38
CA TYR A 97 7.04 0.63 8.80
C TYR A 97 7.27 2.06 9.27
N ASN A 98 8.12 2.23 10.29
CA ASN A 98 8.68 3.53 10.67
C ASN A 98 10.19 3.42 10.89
N CYS A 99 10.95 4.20 10.12
CA CYS A 99 12.41 4.14 10.10
C CYS A 99 12.97 2.71 9.94
N GLY A 100 12.28 1.86 9.18
CA GLY A 100 12.65 0.46 8.93
C GLY A 100 12.20 -0.55 9.99
N ASN A 101 11.45 -0.16 11.02
CA ASN A 101 10.85 -1.10 11.97
C ASN A 101 9.38 -1.32 11.65
N VAL A 102 8.89 -2.56 11.78
CA VAL A 102 7.45 -2.85 11.71
C VAL A 102 6.78 -2.32 12.98
N GLU A 103 5.85 -1.38 12.82
CA GLU A 103 5.09 -0.78 13.93
C GLU A 103 3.67 -1.32 14.00
N ASP A 104 3.07 -1.66 12.86
CA ASP A 104 1.72 -2.23 12.79
C ASP A 104 1.55 -3.11 11.54
N LYS A 105 0.56 -4.00 11.56
CA LYS A 105 0.16 -4.80 10.40
C LYS A 105 -1.33 -5.11 10.48
N PHE A 106 -1.99 -5.15 9.33
CA PHE A 106 -3.42 -5.39 9.23
C PHE A 106 -3.72 -6.39 8.10
N ASN A 107 -4.58 -7.35 8.37
CA ASN A 107 -5.19 -8.23 7.39
C ASN A 107 -6.63 -8.53 7.83
N PRO A 108 -7.66 -8.23 7.02
CA PRO A 108 -9.05 -8.50 7.36
C PRO A 108 -9.38 -10.00 7.36
N ILE A 109 -8.61 -10.84 6.66
CA ILE A 109 -8.77 -12.31 6.61
C ILE A 109 -7.43 -12.97 6.98
N PRO A 110 -7.00 -12.91 8.25
CA PRO A 110 -5.67 -13.36 8.65
C PRO A 110 -5.45 -14.87 8.44
N ASN A 111 -6.52 -15.66 8.46
CA ASN A 111 -6.52 -17.10 8.23
C ASN A 111 -6.68 -17.50 6.74
N TYR A 112 -6.52 -16.56 5.80
CA TYR A 112 -6.73 -16.80 4.37
C TYR A 112 -5.88 -17.95 3.82
N TRP A 113 -4.60 -18.02 4.18
CA TRP A 113 -3.68 -19.06 3.68
C TRP A 113 -3.68 -20.33 4.53
N GLU A 114 -3.79 -20.19 5.86
CA GLU A 114 -3.78 -21.29 6.80
C GLU A 114 -4.51 -20.95 8.09
N GLU A 115 -4.87 -21.98 8.87
CA GLU A 115 -5.44 -21.77 10.20
C GLU A 115 -4.38 -21.21 11.15
N LEU A 116 -4.57 -19.96 11.58
CA LEU A 116 -3.71 -19.29 12.55
C LEU A 116 -4.22 -19.45 13.97
N SER A 117 -3.32 -19.35 14.95
CA SER A 117 -3.69 -19.24 16.36
C SER A 117 -4.34 -17.89 16.68
N GLN A 118 -5.11 -17.80 17.77
CA GLN A 118 -5.72 -16.54 18.20
C GLN A 118 -4.68 -15.43 18.42
N THR A 119 -3.47 -15.78 18.88
CA THR A 119 -2.39 -14.82 19.06
C THR A 119 -1.95 -14.24 17.72
N GLU A 120 -1.74 -15.07 16.71
CA GLU A 120 -1.31 -14.64 15.38
C GLU A 120 -2.40 -13.82 14.68
N ILE A 121 -3.68 -14.20 14.83
CA ILE A 121 -4.82 -13.42 14.36
C ILE A 121 -4.83 -12.02 14.99
N GLU A 122 -4.63 -11.93 16.31
CA GLU A 122 -4.60 -10.64 17.02
C GLU A 122 -3.43 -9.76 16.57
N GLU A 123 -2.30 -10.34 16.16
CA GLU A 123 -1.19 -9.57 15.60
C GLU A 123 -1.54 -8.92 14.26
N TRP A 124 -2.45 -9.51 13.47
CA TRP A 124 -2.92 -9.00 12.19
C TRP A 124 -4.16 -8.11 12.27
N ARG A 125 -4.65 -7.85 13.49
CA ARG A 125 -5.86 -7.05 13.70
C ARG A 125 -5.66 -5.57 13.39
N GLY A 126 -4.40 -5.11 13.33
CA GLY A 126 -4.03 -3.71 13.20
C GLY A 126 -4.41 -2.87 14.42
N LYS A 127 -3.73 -1.74 14.60
CA LYS A 127 -3.93 -0.83 15.74
C LYS A 127 -4.00 0.61 15.22
N PRO A 128 -5.20 1.14 14.92
CA PRO A 128 -5.34 2.46 14.30
C PRO A 128 -4.73 3.60 15.14
N GLU A 129 -4.63 3.44 16.46
CA GLU A 129 -3.99 4.42 17.34
C GLU A 129 -2.49 4.57 17.03
N ILE A 130 -1.82 3.50 16.57
CA ILE A 130 -0.42 3.56 16.14
C ILE A 130 -0.30 4.49 14.93
N ILE A 131 -1.16 4.32 13.93
CA ILE A 131 -1.16 5.15 12.72
C ILE A 131 -1.38 6.63 13.06
N CYS A 132 -2.33 6.91 13.95
CA CYS A 132 -2.61 8.28 14.40
C CYS A 132 -1.42 8.94 15.12
N ASN A 133 -0.55 8.17 15.77
CA ASN A 133 0.64 8.70 16.43
C ASN A 133 1.75 9.07 15.44
N PHE A 134 1.82 8.39 14.30
CA PHE A 134 2.87 8.62 13.29
C PHE A 134 2.46 9.60 12.20
N ILE A 135 1.18 9.69 11.87
CA ILE A 135 0.71 10.48 10.72
C ILE A 135 -0.09 11.68 11.19
N GLN A 136 0.50 12.87 11.03
CA GLN A 136 -0.11 14.11 11.46
C GLN A 136 -1.41 14.40 10.70
N GLY A 137 -2.49 14.65 11.44
CA GLY A 137 -3.78 15.05 10.89
C GLY A 137 -4.75 13.90 10.65
N VAL A 138 -4.32 12.65 10.80
CA VAL A 138 -5.19 11.48 10.83
C VAL A 138 -5.77 11.34 12.24
N LEU A 139 -7.10 11.25 12.35
CA LEU A 139 -7.78 11.03 13.63
C LEU A 139 -8.31 9.60 13.68
N LEU A 140 -8.31 9.01 14.88
CA LEU A 140 -8.76 7.64 15.10
C LEU A 140 -10.14 7.37 14.51
N LYS A 141 -11.09 8.27 14.79
CA LYS A 141 -12.47 8.20 14.29
C LYS A 141 -12.61 8.14 12.76
N ASP A 142 -11.58 8.58 12.03
CA ASP A 142 -11.61 8.63 10.57
C ASP A 142 -11.08 7.34 9.93
N ILE A 143 -10.45 6.45 10.72
CA ILE A 143 -9.87 5.19 10.21
C ILE A 143 -10.23 3.93 11.00
N GLU A 144 -10.73 4.03 12.24
CA GLU A 144 -10.95 2.87 13.12
C GLU A 144 -11.89 1.81 12.53
N ASN A 145 -12.85 2.21 11.68
CA ASN A 145 -13.82 1.27 11.11
C ASN A 145 -13.23 0.37 10.01
N TYR A 146 -12.08 0.71 9.41
CA TYR A 146 -11.41 -0.17 8.45
C TYR A 146 -10.81 -1.41 9.11
N TYR A 147 -10.55 -1.37 10.42
CA TYR A 147 -9.91 -2.44 11.19
C TYR A 147 -10.92 -3.52 11.60
N LYS A 148 -11.70 -3.98 10.64
CA LYS A 148 -12.72 -5.03 10.79
C LYS A 148 -12.19 -6.32 10.15
N VAL A 149 -12.24 -7.41 10.91
CA VAL A 149 -12.05 -8.76 10.35
C VAL A 149 -13.26 -9.06 9.49
N TRP A 150 -13.06 -9.51 8.26
CA TRP A 150 -14.14 -9.84 7.35
C TRP A 150 -14.58 -11.28 7.55
N ASP A 151 -15.89 -11.50 7.65
CA ASP A 151 -16.53 -12.82 7.58
C ASP A 151 -17.33 -12.94 6.26
N GLU A 152 -17.70 -14.16 5.87
CA GLU A 152 -18.54 -14.41 4.68
C GLU A 152 -19.89 -13.69 4.74
N ASP A 153 -20.37 -13.37 5.94
CA ASP A 153 -21.59 -12.61 6.17
C ASP A 153 -21.40 -11.08 6.06
N ASP A 154 -20.16 -10.57 5.96
CA ASP A 154 -19.86 -9.13 5.89
C ASP A 154 -19.89 -8.54 4.47
N PHE A 155 -20.06 -9.37 3.43
CA PHE A 155 -20.15 -8.96 2.01
C PHE A 155 -21.48 -8.24 1.65
N ASN A 156 -22.08 -7.51 2.59
CA ASN A 156 -23.46 -6.99 2.53
C ASN A 156 -23.58 -5.49 2.18
N GLU A 157 -22.72 -4.98 1.29
CA GLU A 157 -22.64 -3.56 0.87
C GLU A 157 -22.33 -2.55 2.02
N GLU A 158 -22.07 -3.03 3.24
CA GLU A 158 -21.69 -2.18 4.36
C GLU A 158 -20.30 -1.58 4.13
N LYS A 159 -20.17 -0.27 4.34
CA LYS A 159 -18.92 0.47 4.19
C LYS A 159 -18.34 0.84 5.55
N ALA A 160 -17.02 1.01 5.63
CA ALA A 160 -16.38 1.52 6.83
C ALA A 160 -16.89 2.93 7.18
N TYR A 161 -17.12 3.76 6.15
CA TYR A 161 -17.74 5.07 6.26
C TYR A 161 -18.72 5.34 5.10
N GLU A 162 -19.74 6.18 5.33
CA GLU A 162 -20.81 6.45 4.34
C GLU A 162 -20.30 7.04 3.01
N GLU A 163 -19.21 7.81 3.06
CA GLU A 163 -18.61 8.49 1.91
C GLU A 163 -17.61 7.62 1.13
N ASP A 164 -17.31 6.41 1.61
CA ASP A 164 -16.36 5.51 0.97
C ASP A 164 -16.93 4.98 -0.35
N GLU A 165 -16.06 4.60 -1.27
CA GLU A 165 -16.45 4.01 -2.55
C GLU A 165 -16.75 2.51 -2.38
N PHE A 166 -15.92 1.79 -1.61
CA PHE A 166 -15.90 0.34 -1.50
C PHE A 166 -16.35 -0.17 -0.12
N GLY A 167 -17.11 -1.26 -0.11
CA GLY A 167 -17.59 -1.95 1.08
C GLY A 167 -16.58 -2.87 1.74
N PHE A 168 -16.98 -3.46 2.88
CA PHE A 168 -16.28 -4.60 3.46
C PHE A 168 -16.33 -5.78 2.50
N GLY A 169 -15.20 -6.47 2.35
CA GLY A 169 -15.08 -7.56 1.40
C GLY A 169 -14.68 -7.15 -0.02
N GLU A 170 -14.54 -5.85 -0.29
CA GLU A 170 -13.97 -5.34 -1.53
C GLU A 170 -12.51 -4.95 -1.30
N ASP A 171 -11.58 -5.62 -1.99
CA ASP A 171 -10.13 -5.39 -1.94
C ASP A 171 -9.74 -3.92 -2.20
N TRP A 172 -10.48 -3.23 -3.07
CA TRP A 172 -10.27 -1.81 -3.37
C TRP A 172 -10.59 -0.85 -2.21
N GLN A 173 -11.16 -1.34 -1.09
CA GLN A 173 -11.30 -0.55 0.16
C GLN A 173 -9.95 0.03 0.65
N VAL A 174 -8.82 -0.56 0.27
CA VAL A 174 -7.49 0.02 0.53
C VAL A 174 -7.35 1.44 -0.02
N VAL A 175 -8.00 1.79 -1.13
CA VAL A 175 -7.94 3.14 -1.72
C VAL A 175 -8.74 4.14 -0.88
N ASP A 176 -9.90 3.76 -0.34
CA ASP A 176 -10.64 4.60 0.60
C ASP A 176 -9.83 4.85 1.89
N PHE A 177 -9.16 3.81 2.39
CA PHE A 177 -8.25 3.93 3.53
C PHE A 177 -7.08 4.87 3.21
N MET A 178 -6.43 4.72 2.05
CA MET A 178 -5.37 5.61 1.57
C MET A 178 -5.85 7.08 1.51
N ASP A 179 -7.08 7.33 1.07
CA ASP A 179 -7.66 8.67 1.00
C ASP A 179 -7.78 9.31 2.40
N LYS A 180 -8.18 8.57 3.44
CA LYS A 180 -8.18 9.10 4.83
C LYS A 180 -6.78 9.44 5.33
N LEU A 181 -5.75 8.77 4.81
CA LEU A 181 -4.34 9.03 5.09
C LEU A 181 -3.74 10.15 4.21
N ASN A 182 -4.53 10.72 3.30
CA ASN A 182 -4.07 11.68 2.30
C ASN A 182 -2.94 11.10 1.40
N ILE A 183 -3.01 9.80 1.11
CA ILE A 183 -2.15 9.08 0.17
C ILE A 183 -2.94 8.89 -1.13
N ILE A 184 -2.39 9.31 -2.26
CA ILE A 184 -3.11 9.27 -3.54
C ILE A 184 -2.80 7.96 -4.27
N TYR A 185 -3.82 7.22 -4.69
CA TYR A 185 -3.64 6.15 -5.67
C TYR A 185 -3.27 6.77 -7.04
N PRO A 186 -2.11 6.46 -7.65
CA PRO A 186 -1.52 7.27 -8.71
C PRO A 186 -2.05 6.95 -10.11
N PHE A 187 -3.34 6.63 -10.22
CA PHE A 187 -4.06 6.38 -11.46
C PHE A 187 -5.34 7.19 -11.55
N ASP A 188 -5.67 7.63 -12.76
CA ASP A 188 -6.91 8.33 -13.05
C ASP A 188 -8.11 7.37 -12.94
N LYS A 189 -9.12 7.75 -12.16
CA LYS A 189 -10.31 6.91 -11.92
C LYS A 189 -11.16 6.67 -13.17
N GLU A 190 -11.14 7.55 -14.17
CA GLU A 190 -12.01 7.44 -15.35
C GLU A 190 -11.41 6.54 -16.43
N ASN A 191 -10.11 6.66 -16.67
CA ASN A 191 -9.45 5.99 -17.79
C ASN A 191 -8.35 5.02 -17.38
N GLY A 192 -7.99 4.94 -16.10
CA GLY A 192 -6.97 4.03 -15.59
C GLY A 192 -5.53 4.39 -15.99
N PHE A 193 -5.29 5.56 -16.58
CA PHE A 193 -3.94 5.98 -16.92
C PHE A 193 -3.19 6.47 -15.67
N PRO A 194 -1.87 6.23 -15.59
CA PRO A 194 -1.07 6.74 -14.50
C PRO A 194 -1.04 8.27 -14.56
N ILE A 195 -1.30 8.90 -13.42
CA ILE A 195 -1.08 10.34 -13.22
C ILE A 195 0.33 10.64 -12.70
N GLY A 196 1.05 9.60 -12.27
CA GLY A 196 2.45 9.64 -11.86
C GLY A 196 3.45 9.42 -12.99
N LYS A 197 4.73 9.31 -12.62
CA LYS A 197 5.80 8.90 -13.53
C LYS A 197 5.90 7.39 -13.61
N THR A 198 6.13 6.87 -14.80
CA THR A 198 6.24 5.43 -15.09
C THR A 198 7.69 5.00 -15.26
N TYR A 199 8.02 3.81 -14.77
CA TYR A 199 9.36 3.25 -14.80
C TYR A 199 9.34 1.77 -15.13
N LYS A 200 10.30 1.31 -15.94
CA LYS A 200 10.72 -0.09 -15.93
C LYS A 200 11.52 -0.32 -14.67
N PHE A 201 11.13 -1.30 -13.88
CA PHE A 201 11.69 -1.58 -12.58
C PHE A 201 12.14 -3.03 -12.54
N THR A 202 13.41 -3.28 -12.28
CA THR A 202 13.98 -4.63 -12.21
C THR A 202 14.93 -4.75 -11.05
N ILE A 203 15.01 -5.94 -10.47
CA ILE A 203 16.02 -6.34 -9.49
C ILE A 203 16.57 -7.72 -9.85
N GLN A 204 17.70 -8.09 -9.27
CA GLN A 204 18.26 -9.43 -9.39
C GLN A 204 18.01 -10.22 -8.11
N ASP A 205 17.37 -11.38 -8.24
CA ASP A 205 17.17 -12.38 -7.17
C ASP A 205 18.49 -12.85 -6.53
#